data_AF-A0A1J3DRI6-F1
#
_entry.id   AF-A0A1J3DRI6-F1
#
_cell.length_a   1.000
_cell.length_b   1.000
_cell.length_c   1.000
_cell.angle_alpha   90.00
_cell.angle_beta   90.00
_cell.angle_gamma   90.00
#
_symmetry.space_group_name_H-M   'P 1'
#
loop_
_entity.id
_entity.type
_entity.pdbx_description
1 polymer ?
#
loop_
_entity_poly.entity_id
_entity_poly.type
_entity_poly.pdbx_seq_one_letter_code
_entity_poly.pdbx_strand_id
1 'polypeptide(L)'
;DERVKQVRSVKAEIQKISAEIAGRSTYEDSSTNITIDDNDLSIKKLEEYQNELHRLHDEKNERLQKVDIYICAIRDISATLETEASMIITKIHPSLNDLYGISKNISDDILKKLNATVVSMEEEKKRRLQMIHHLGRELTNLWNLMDASYE
;
A
#
# COMPACT_ATOMS: atom_id res chain seq x y z
N ASP A 1 9.16 -1.95 40.54
CA ASP A 1 8.18 -0.95 40.11
C ASP A 1 7.47 -1.43 38.84
N GLU A 2 6.29 -2.01 38.98
CA GLU A 2 5.53 -2.64 37.87
C GLU A 2 4.87 -1.59 36.94
N ARG A 3 4.49 -0.43 37.47
CA ARG A 3 3.87 0.64 36.68
C ARG A 3 4.85 1.27 35.71
N VAL A 4 6.07 1.53 36.17
CA VAL A 4 7.17 1.98 35.31
C VAL A 4 7.42 0.99 34.17
N LYS A 5 7.38 -0.32 34.45
CA LYS A 5 7.54 -1.36 33.42
C LYS A 5 6.40 -1.33 32.40
N GLN A 6 5.15 -1.19 32.85
CA GLN A 6 3.98 -1.11 31.99
C GLN A 6 4.03 0.12 31.06
N VAL A 7 4.28 1.31 31.61
CA VAL A 7 4.41 2.56 30.83
C VAL A 7 5.54 2.44 29.81
N ARG A 8 6.69 1.89 30.22
CA ARG A 8 7.81 1.64 29.29
C ARG A 8 7.40 0.77 28.11
N SER A 9 6.68 -0.32 28.41
CA SER A 9 6.24 -1.27 27.40
C SER A 9 5.30 -0.63 26.38
N VAL A 10 4.30 0.13 26.86
CA VAL A 10 3.33 0.80 25.98
C VAL A 10 4.03 1.86 25.10
N LYS A 11 4.91 2.70 25.67
CA LYS A 11 5.67 3.69 24.89
C LYS A 11 6.56 3.01 23.84
N ALA A 12 7.19 1.89 24.17
CA ALA A 12 8.00 1.11 23.22
C ALA A 12 7.17 0.60 22.04
N GLU A 13 5.96 0.10 22.33
CA GLU A 13 5.06 -0.43 21.31
C GLU A 13 4.52 0.68 20.40
N ILE A 14 4.10 1.82 20.97
CA ILE A 14 3.70 3.03 20.22
C ILE A 14 4.81 3.44 19.26
N GLN A 15 6.05 3.52 19.75
CA GLN A 15 7.19 3.91 18.93
C GLN A 15 7.44 2.92 17.79
N LYS A 16 7.39 1.62 18.09
CA LYS A 16 7.56 0.57 17.09
C LYS A 16 6.51 0.68 15.98
N ILE A 17 5.23 0.77 16.33
CA ILE A 17 4.14 0.85 15.34
C ILE A 17 4.23 2.16 14.55
N SER A 18 4.56 3.27 15.22
CA SER A 18 4.76 4.56 14.55
C SER A 18 5.91 4.51 13.54
N ALA A 19 7.00 3.81 13.88
CA ALA A 19 8.13 3.59 12.97
C ALA A 19 7.72 2.72 11.77
N GLU A 20 6.97 1.64 12.00
CA GLU A 20 6.44 0.77 10.93
C GLU A 20 5.49 1.53 10.00
N ILE A 21 4.57 2.35 10.56
CA ILE A 21 3.67 3.23 9.78
C ILE A 21 4.47 4.24 8.96
N ALA A 22 5.56 4.79 9.52
CA ALA A 22 6.47 5.68 8.79
C ALA A 22 7.34 4.95 7.75
N GLY A 23 7.25 3.61 7.65
CA GLY A 23 8.05 2.80 6.74
C GLY A 23 9.52 2.62 7.17
N ARG A 24 9.86 2.90 8.43
CA ARG A 24 11.18 2.61 8.99
C ARG A 24 11.27 1.14 9.35
N SER A 25 12.45 0.55 9.17
CA SER A 25 12.66 -0.85 9.57
C SER A 25 12.69 -0.96 11.09
N THR A 26 12.06 -2.00 11.64
CA THR A 26 12.05 -2.28 13.08
C THR A 26 13.44 -2.57 13.65
N TYR A 27 14.44 -2.79 12.79
CA TYR A 27 15.83 -3.06 13.18
C TYR A 27 16.63 -1.80 13.50
N GLU A 28 16.30 -0.64 12.91
CA GLU A 28 17.06 0.59 13.13
C GLU A 28 16.67 1.33 14.43
N ASP A 29 15.43 1.14 14.92
CA ASP A 29 14.87 1.95 16.00
C ASP A 29 14.91 1.27 17.39
N SER A 30 15.56 0.11 17.54
CA SER A 30 15.61 -0.64 18.82
C SER A 30 16.41 0.06 19.94
N SER A 31 17.06 1.20 19.66
CA SER A 31 17.93 1.91 20.60
C SER A 31 17.43 3.31 20.98
N THR A 32 16.14 3.59 20.85
CA THR A 32 15.57 4.84 21.34
C THR A 32 15.39 4.76 22.86
N ASN A 33 16.17 5.57 23.58
CA ASN A 33 16.11 5.66 25.03
C ASN A 33 14.72 6.16 25.47
N ILE A 34 13.83 5.23 25.83
CA ILE A 34 12.51 5.57 26.38
C ILE A 34 12.71 6.12 27.79
N THR A 35 12.68 7.44 27.90
CA THR A 35 12.64 8.15 29.18
C THR A 35 11.20 8.14 29.73
N ILE A 36 11.09 7.93 31.04
CA ILE A 36 9.84 7.94 31.79
C ILE A 36 9.96 9.06 32.80
N ASP A 37 9.05 10.02 32.72
CA ASP A 37 8.92 11.11 33.69
C ASP A 37 7.90 10.75 34.78
N ASP A 38 7.92 11.45 35.91
CA ASP A 38 6.96 11.25 37.01
C ASP A 38 5.51 11.53 36.55
N ASN A 39 5.31 12.45 35.61
CA ASN A 39 4.01 12.71 34.99
C ASN A 39 3.50 11.52 34.16
N ASP A 40 4.40 10.69 33.61
CA ASP A 40 4.03 9.50 32.83
C ASP A 40 3.43 8.37 33.68
N LEU A 41 3.59 8.41 35.00
CA LEU A 41 3.10 7.36 35.93
C LEU A 41 1.63 7.57 36.35
N SER A 42 1.06 8.74 36.03
CA SER A 42 -0.35 9.04 36.27
C SER A 42 -1.27 8.06 35.54
N ILE A 43 -2.36 7.64 36.20
CA ILE A 43 -3.37 6.74 35.62
C ILE A 43 -3.93 7.32 34.31
N LYS A 44 -4.23 8.62 34.30
CA LYS A 44 -4.74 9.32 33.12
C LYS A 44 -3.76 9.24 31.95
N LYS A 45 -2.45 9.36 32.23
CA LYS A 45 -1.44 9.34 31.17
C LYS A 45 -1.25 7.96 30.57
N LEU A 46 -1.34 6.92 31.39
CA LEU A 46 -1.34 5.53 30.93
C LEU A 46 -2.56 5.24 30.04
N GLU A 47 -3.74 5.74 30.40
CA GLU A 47 -4.96 5.61 29.58
C GLU A 47 -4.80 6.32 28.22
N GLU A 48 -4.24 7.53 28.20
CA GLU A 48 -3.91 8.25 26.95
C GLU A 48 -2.97 7.42 26.05
N TYR A 49 -1.92 6.82 26.61
CA TYR A 49 -1.00 5.96 25.86
C TYR A 49 -1.69 4.70 25.32
N GLN A 50 -2.58 4.09 26.09
CA GLN A 50 -3.34 2.91 25.63
C GLN A 50 -4.30 3.26 24.49
N ASN A 51 -4.99 4.40 24.58
CA ASN A 51 -5.86 4.89 23.51
C ASN A 51 -5.08 5.19 22.22
N GLU A 52 -3.92 5.83 22.35
CA GLU A 52 -3.04 6.09 21.20
C GLU A 52 -2.51 4.80 20.58
N LEU A 53 -2.12 3.83 21.41
CA LEU A 53 -1.68 2.52 20.93
C LEU A 53 -2.79 1.80 20.14
N HIS A 54 -4.03 1.85 20.63
CA HIS A 54 -5.18 1.27 19.93
C HIS A 54 -5.40 1.96 18.57
N ARG A 55 -5.41 3.30 18.55
CA ARG A 55 -5.54 4.10 17.32
C ARG A 55 -4.45 3.75 16.29
N LEU A 56 -3.21 3.58 16.73
CA LEU A 56 -2.08 3.22 15.86
C LEU A 56 -2.21 1.80 15.29
N HIS A 57 -2.72 0.84 16.07
CA HIS A 57 -3.01 -0.51 15.57
C HIS A 57 -4.09 -0.48 14.50
N ASP A 58 -5.17 0.28 14.71
CA ASP A 58 -6.25 0.44 13.73
C ASP A 58 -5.74 1.08 12.44
N GLU A 59 -4.96 2.16 12.55
CA GLU A 59 -4.34 2.83 11.40
C GLU A 59 -3.41 1.88 10.63
N LYS A 60 -2.56 1.12 11.35
CA LYS A 60 -1.68 0.12 10.72
C LYS A 60 -2.48 -0.92 9.94
N ASN A 61 -3.55 -1.44 10.54
CA ASN A 61 -4.41 -2.43 9.89
C ASN A 61 -5.09 -1.85 8.64
N GLU A 62 -5.64 -0.64 8.72
CA GLU A 62 -6.25 0.04 7.57
C GLU A 62 -5.25 0.21 6.42
N ARG A 63 -4.01 0.63 6.75
CA ARG A 63 -2.96 0.80 5.74
C ARG A 63 -2.54 -0.53 5.11
N LEU A 64 -2.43 -1.61 5.89
CA LEU A 64 -2.16 -2.95 5.36
C LEU A 64 -3.26 -3.40 4.39
N GLN A 65 -4.53 -3.23 4.76
CA GLN A 65 -5.66 -3.54 3.89
C GLN A 65 -5.62 -2.73 2.58
N LYS A 66 -5.29 -1.44 2.65
CA LYS A 66 -5.12 -0.61 1.44
C LYS A 66 -3.99 -1.11 0.54
N VAL A 67 -2.84 -1.48 1.13
CA VAL A 67 -1.73 -2.07 0.36
C VAL A 67 -2.19 -3.35 -0.35
N ASP A 68 -2.91 -4.23 0.33
CA ASP A 68 -3.42 -5.47 -0.27
C ASP A 68 -4.41 -5.21 -1.40
N ILE A 69 -5.31 -4.24 -1.23
CA ILE A 69 -6.25 -3.80 -2.29
C ILE A 69 -5.50 -3.33 -3.53
N TYR A 70 -4.47 -2.48 -3.37
CA TYR A 70 -3.69 -2.00 -4.52
C TYR A 70 -2.88 -3.11 -5.18
N ILE A 71 -2.28 -4.02 -4.40
CA ILE A 71 -1.55 -5.18 -4.95
C ILE A 71 -2.49 -6.07 -5.77
N CYS A 72 -3.70 -6.35 -5.28
CA CYS A 72 -4.71 -7.10 -6.02
C CYS A 72 -5.09 -6.38 -7.32
N ALA A 73 -5.37 -5.07 -7.27
CA ALA A 73 -5.67 -4.29 -8.46
C ALA A 73 -4.53 -4.33 -9.50
N ILE A 74 -3.27 -4.21 -9.06
CA ILE A 74 -2.10 -4.33 -9.96
C ILE A 74 -2.07 -5.72 -10.60
N ARG A 75 -2.31 -6.79 -9.86
CA ARG A 75 -2.33 -8.17 -10.38
C ARG A 75 -3.45 -8.34 -11.43
N ASP A 76 -4.65 -7.85 -11.15
CA ASP A 76 -5.80 -7.97 -12.05
C ASP A 76 -5.62 -7.18 -13.36
N ILE A 77 -5.15 -5.93 -13.26
CA ILE A 77 -4.88 -5.11 -14.44
C ILE A 77 -3.72 -5.69 -15.24
N SER A 78 -2.67 -6.20 -14.55
CA SER A 78 -1.54 -6.85 -15.21
C SER A 78 -1.95 -8.08 -16.00
N ALA A 79 -2.85 -8.92 -15.46
CA ALA A 79 -3.40 -10.07 -16.18
C ALA A 79 -4.17 -9.64 -17.44
N THR A 80 -4.85 -8.49 -17.40
CA THR A 80 -5.56 -7.94 -18.56
C THR A 80 -4.61 -7.34 -19.62
N LEU A 81 -3.53 -6.71 -19.18
CA LEU A 81 -2.55 -6.04 -20.06
C LEU A 81 -1.43 -6.97 -20.54
N GLU A 82 -1.41 -8.22 -20.05
CA GLU A 82 -0.34 -9.21 -20.24
C GLU A 82 1.03 -8.69 -19.77
N THR A 83 1.07 -8.04 -18.61
CA THR A 83 2.30 -7.51 -17.99
C THR A 83 2.69 -8.26 -16.72
N GLU A 84 3.97 -8.20 -16.34
CA GLU A 84 4.51 -8.89 -15.16
C GLU A 84 4.22 -8.12 -13.85
N ALA A 85 3.16 -8.49 -13.14
CA ALA A 85 2.75 -7.84 -11.88
C ALA A 85 3.88 -7.81 -10.83
N SER A 86 4.61 -8.92 -10.71
CA SER A 86 5.72 -9.06 -9.75
C SER A 86 6.82 -8.02 -9.96
N MET A 87 7.13 -7.71 -11.23
CA MET A 87 8.13 -6.70 -11.59
C MET A 87 7.64 -5.28 -11.24
N ILE A 88 6.36 -5.00 -11.50
CA ILE A 88 5.73 -3.71 -11.16
C ILE A 88 5.74 -3.50 -9.65
N ILE A 89 5.28 -4.47 -8.87
CA ILE A 89 5.22 -4.40 -7.40
C ILE A 89 6.62 -4.21 -6.82
N THR A 90 7.61 -4.98 -7.28
CA THR A 90 9.00 -4.89 -6.80
C THR A 90 9.63 -3.52 -7.14
N LYS A 91 9.27 -2.93 -8.29
CA LYS A 91 9.73 -1.60 -8.69
C LYS A 91 9.16 -0.48 -7.80
N ILE A 92 7.95 -0.67 -7.25
CA ILE A 92 7.39 0.25 -6.25
C ILE A 92 8.19 0.13 -4.96
N HIS A 93 8.25 -1.08 -4.40
CA HIS A 93 9.08 -1.39 -3.25
C HIS A 93 9.25 -2.92 -3.08
N PRO A 94 10.48 -3.44 -2.86
CA PRO A 94 10.71 -4.88 -2.75
C PRO A 94 9.90 -5.58 -1.65
N SER A 95 9.69 -4.93 -0.50
CA SER A 95 8.93 -5.55 0.61
C SER A 95 7.44 -5.76 0.34
N LEU A 96 6.90 -5.21 -0.76
CA LEU A 96 5.52 -5.45 -1.17
C LEU A 96 5.35 -6.79 -1.89
N ASN A 97 6.45 -7.37 -2.36
CA ASN A 97 6.43 -8.65 -3.03
C ASN A 97 6.58 -9.77 -1.99
N ASP A 98 5.58 -10.66 -1.95
CA ASP A 98 5.47 -11.76 -0.97
C ASP A 98 6.69 -12.71 -1.01
N LEU A 99 7.47 -12.71 -2.10
CA LEU A 99 8.69 -13.51 -2.27
C LEU A 99 9.82 -13.15 -1.29
N TYR A 100 9.83 -11.94 -0.73
CA TYR A 100 10.92 -11.50 0.13
C TYR A 100 10.71 -11.84 1.61
N GLY A 101 9.50 -12.23 2.03
CA GLY A 101 9.21 -12.60 3.43
C GLY A 101 9.43 -11.47 4.45
N ILE A 102 9.57 -10.23 3.98
CA ILE A 102 9.79 -9.03 4.80
C ILE A 102 8.44 -8.34 5.05
N SER A 103 8.31 -7.63 6.17
CA SER A 103 7.13 -6.80 6.44
C SER A 103 6.86 -5.79 5.32
N LYS A 104 5.61 -5.72 4.87
CA LYS A 104 5.17 -4.77 3.85
C LYS A 104 5.41 -3.33 4.34
N ASN A 105 5.96 -2.50 3.46
CA ASN A 105 6.10 -1.08 3.76
C ASN A 105 4.73 -0.40 3.57
N ILE A 106 4.21 0.22 4.64
CA ILE A 106 2.87 0.82 4.70
C ILE A 106 2.90 2.35 4.86
N SER A 107 4.04 2.96 4.53
CA SER A 107 4.21 4.41 4.59
C SER A 107 3.35 5.14 3.58
N ASP A 108 3.10 6.42 3.86
CA ASP A 108 2.34 7.30 2.95
C ASP A 108 2.97 7.39 1.56
N ASP A 109 4.30 7.37 1.47
CA ASP A 109 5.02 7.38 0.19
C ASP A 109 4.69 6.13 -0.63
N ILE A 110 4.71 4.95 0.00
CA ILE A 110 4.39 3.70 -0.68
C ILE A 110 2.91 3.62 -1.06
N LEU A 111 2.00 4.04 -0.19
CA LEU A 111 0.57 4.10 -0.51
C LEU A 111 0.29 5.04 -1.69
N LYS A 112 0.95 6.20 -1.75
CA LYS A 112 0.84 7.15 -2.86
C LYS A 112 1.37 6.55 -4.16
N LYS A 113 2.53 5.89 -4.13
CA LYS A 113 3.12 5.21 -5.30
C LYS A 113 2.22 4.09 -5.81
N LEU A 114 1.70 3.24 -4.92
CA LEU A 114 0.73 2.19 -5.26
C LEU A 114 -0.50 2.77 -5.97
N ASN A 115 -1.12 3.79 -5.38
CA ASN A 115 -2.27 4.45 -5.98
C ASN A 115 -1.95 5.03 -7.36
N ALA A 116 -0.84 5.76 -7.49
CA ALA A 116 -0.41 6.36 -8.75
C ALA A 116 -0.16 5.29 -9.83
N THR A 117 0.44 4.16 -9.47
CA THR A 117 0.63 3.03 -10.39
C THR A 117 -0.71 2.43 -10.84
N VAL A 118 -1.64 2.18 -9.91
CA VAL A 118 -2.97 1.65 -10.26
C VAL A 118 -3.71 2.58 -11.21
N VAL A 119 -3.73 3.89 -10.91
CA VAL A 119 -4.36 4.90 -11.79
C VAL A 119 -3.74 4.89 -13.18
N SER A 120 -2.40 4.91 -13.27
CA SER A 120 -1.70 4.89 -14.57
C SER A 120 -1.99 3.63 -15.38
N MET A 121 -2.11 2.47 -14.72
CA MET A 121 -2.41 1.21 -15.39
C MET A 121 -3.87 1.15 -15.88
N GLU A 122 -4.82 1.68 -15.11
CA GLU A 122 -6.22 1.81 -15.55
C GLU A 122 -6.35 2.76 -16.76
N GLU A 123 -5.61 3.86 -16.78
CA GLU A 123 -5.55 4.77 -17.94
C GLU A 123 -5.00 4.08 -19.19
N GLU A 124 -3.92 3.29 -19.05
CA GLU A 124 -3.35 2.51 -20.15
C GLU A 124 -4.32 1.44 -20.66
N LYS A 125 -5.00 0.72 -19.75
CA LYS A 125 -6.05 -0.25 -20.10
C LYS A 125 -7.17 0.41 -20.88
N LYS A 126 -7.66 1.56 -20.43
CA LYS A 126 -8.68 2.35 -21.13
C LYS A 126 -8.20 2.78 -22.52
N ARG A 127 -6.96 3.25 -22.64
CA ARG A 127 -6.37 3.68 -23.91
C ARG A 127 -6.29 2.53 -24.91
N ARG A 128 -5.83 1.34 -24.49
CA ARG A 128 -5.79 0.15 -25.36
C ARG A 128 -7.18 -0.25 -25.84
N LEU A 129 -8.17 -0.25 -24.94
CA LEU A 129 -9.56 -0.57 -25.30
C LEU A 129 -10.12 0.41 -26.35
N GLN A 130 -9.89 1.72 -26.16
CA GLN A 130 -10.30 2.73 -27.14
C GLN A 130 -9.65 2.52 -28.51
N MET A 131 -8.36 2.16 -28.54
CA MET A 131 -7.66 1.85 -29.79
C MET A 131 -8.28 0.63 -30.50
N ILE A 132 -8.60 -0.44 -29.77
CA ILE A 132 -9.25 -1.63 -30.32
C ILE A 132 -10.61 -1.28 -30.93
N HIS A 133 -11.43 -0.49 -30.24
CA HIS A 133 -12.72 -0.03 -30.78
C HIS A 133 -12.57 0.82 -32.03
N HIS A 134 -11.58 1.70 -32.07
CA HIS A 134 -11.30 2.52 -33.26
C HIS A 134 -10.91 1.63 -34.45
N LEU A 135 -9.94 0.73 -34.26
CA LEU A 135 -9.51 -0.21 -35.31
C LEU A 135 -10.65 -1.11 -35.80
N GLY A 136 -11.49 -1.62 -34.88
CA GLY A 136 -12.66 -2.41 -35.24
C GLY A 136 -13.64 -1.64 -36.13
N ARG A 137 -13.87 -0.36 -35.83
CA ARG A 137 -14.71 0.52 -36.66
C ARG A 137 -14.13 0.72 -38.05
N GLU A 138 -12.83 1.00 -38.15
CA GLU A 138 -12.16 1.16 -39.45
C GLU A 138 -12.24 -0.12 -40.29
N LEU A 139 -12.04 -1.29 -39.67
CA LEU A 139 -12.19 -2.59 -40.35
C LEU A 139 -13.62 -2.83 -40.82
N THR A 140 -14.64 -2.51 -40.02
CA THR A 140 -16.05 -2.61 -40.43
C THR A 140 -16.36 -1.67 -41.60
N ASN A 141 -15.85 -0.44 -41.58
CA ASN A 141 -16.02 0.51 -42.68
C ASN A 141 -15.38 -0.02 -43.97
N LEU A 142 -14.16 -0.56 -43.89
CA LEU A 142 -13.46 -1.17 -45.03
C LEU A 142 -14.21 -2.39 -45.57
N TRP A 143 -14.71 -3.26 -44.68
CA TRP A 143 -15.53 -4.41 -45.09
C TRP A 143 -16.77 -3.98 -45.88
N ASN A 144 -17.52 -3.01 -45.35
CA ASN A 144 -18.72 -2.49 -46.00
C ASN A 144 -18.41 -1.83 -47.36
N LEU A 145 -17.25 -1.16 -47.48
CA LEU A 145 -16.81 -0.57 -48.74
C LEU A 145 -16.48 -1.65 -49.78
N MET A 146 -15.81 -2.73 -49.37
CA MET A 146 -15.55 -3.86 -50.26
C MET A 146 -16.86 -4.50 -50.71
N ASP A 147 -17.81 -4.74 -49.79
CA ASP A 147 -19.10 -5.37 -50.10
C ASP A 147 -19.95 -4.53 -51.07
N ALA A 148 -19.99 -3.20 -50.86
CA ALA A 148 -20.69 -2.26 -51.73
C ALA A 148 -20.06 -2.11 -53.14
N SER A 149 -18.83 -2.60 -53.36
CA SER A 149 -18.16 -2.54 -54.66
C SER A 149 -18.42 -3.77 -55.56
N TYR A 150 -19.16 -4.76 -55.05
CA TYR A 150 -19.57 -5.96 -55.81
C TYR A 150 -21.04 -5.92 -56.28
N GLU A 151 -21.79 -4.86 -55.94
CA GLU A 151 -23.09 -4.50 -56.56
C GLU A 151 -22.92 -3.48 -57.70
#